data_AF-A0A1L3LZU7-F1
#
_entry.id   AF-A0A1L3LZU7-F1
#
_cell.length_a   1.000
_cell.length_b   1.000
_cell.length_c   1.000
_cell.angle_alpha   90.00
_cell.angle_beta   90.00
_cell.angle_gamma   90.00
#
_symmetry.space_group_name_H-M   'P 1'
#
loop_
_entity.id
_entity.type
_entity.pdbx_description
1 polymer ?
#
loop_
_entity_poly.entity_id
_entity_poly.type
_entity_poly.pdbx_seq_one_letter_code
_entity_poly.pdbx_strand_id
1 'polypeptide(L)'
;MATMNVSLPDPLKDWVEAQTRTGRYAKASAYVRDLIRRDQERNDKIAIMQRFVDDGLKSGDGNRSKDELFSADVAREMRRDPK
;
A
#
# COMPACT_ATOMS: atom_id res chain seq x y z
N MET A 1 -17.84 -20.36 2.58
CA MET A 1 -17.26 -19.52 1.51
C MET A 1 -18.34 -19.20 0.51
N ALA A 2 -18.44 -17.96 0.06
CA ALA A 2 -19.30 -17.63 -1.08
C ALA A 2 -18.61 -18.05 -2.39
N THR A 3 -19.40 -18.55 -3.34
CA THR A 3 -18.91 -18.94 -4.68
C THR A 3 -19.17 -17.79 -5.64
N MET A 4 -18.15 -17.40 -6.42
CA MET A 4 -18.24 -16.39 -7.47
C MET A 4 -17.74 -17.01 -8.78
N ASN A 5 -18.57 -16.96 -9.83
CA ASN A 5 -18.20 -17.43 -11.16
C ASN A 5 -17.67 -16.27 -11.99
N VAL A 6 -16.57 -16.49 -12.71
CA VAL A 6 -15.94 -15.49 -13.57
C VAL A 6 -15.63 -16.15 -14.91
N SER A 7 -16.10 -15.55 -16.01
CA SER A 7 -15.74 -15.97 -17.37
C SER A 7 -14.50 -15.22 -17.82
N LEU A 8 -13.53 -15.96 -18.34
CA LEU A 8 -12.28 -15.42 -18.86
C LEU A 8 -12.13 -15.86 -20.32
N PRO A 9 -11.61 -15.00 -21.22
CA PRO A 9 -11.10 -15.44 -22.51
C PRO A 9 -9.99 -16.48 -22.34
N ASP A 10 -9.85 -17.38 -23.32
CA ASP A 10 -8.87 -18.48 -23.28
C ASP A 10 -7.45 -18.04 -22.90
N PRO A 11 -6.90 -16.92 -23.44
CA PRO A 11 -5.55 -16.47 -23.06
C PRO A 11 -5.41 -16.13 -21.56
N LEU A 12 -6.46 -15.57 -20.96
CA LEU A 12 -6.44 -15.22 -19.53
C LEU A 12 -6.61 -16.46 -18.66
N LYS A 13 -7.42 -17.42 -19.10
CA LYS A 13 -7.53 -18.73 -18.43
C LYS A 13 -6.17 -19.43 -18.41
N ASP A 14 -5.51 -19.55 -19.56
CA ASP A 14 -4.21 -20.20 -19.69
C ASP A 14 -3.15 -19.55 -18.80
N TRP A 15 -3.19 -18.22 -18.72
CA TRP A 15 -2.29 -17.47 -17.85
C TRP A 15 -2.54 -17.74 -16.36
N VAL A 16 -3.81 -17.78 -15.91
CA VAL A 16 -4.18 -18.13 -14.54
C VAL A 16 -3.76 -19.56 -14.20
N GLU A 17 -3.95 -20.50 -15.11
CA GLU A 17 -3.51 -21.89 -14.95
C GLU A 17 -1.98 -22.01 -14.91
N ALA A 18 -1.25 -21.18 -15.66
CA ALA A 18 0.21 -21.13 -15.57
C ALA A 18 0.69 -20.77 -14.16
N GLN A 19 -0.04 -19.91 -13.43
CA GLN A 19 0.33 -19.53 -12.06
C GLN A 19 0.23 -20.70 -11.08
N THR A 20 -0.66 -21.67 -11.31
CA THR A 20 -0.77 -22.85 -10.43
C THR A 20 0.33 -23.86 -10.70
N ARG A 21 0.80 -23.97 -11.96
CA ARG A 21 1.91 -24.85 -12.35
C ARG A 21 3.24 -24.50 -11.68
N THR A 22 3.42 -23.26 -11.24
CA THR A 22 4.62 -22.82 -10.51
C THR A 22 4.71 -23.39 -9.09
N GLY A 23 3.65 -24.03 -8.57
CA GLY A 23 3.55 -24.50 -7.19
C GLY A 23 3.21 -23.40 -6.17
N ARG A 24 3.21 -22.12 -6.57
CA ARG A 24 2.86 -20.99 -5.70
C ARG A 24 1.39 -20.99 -5.27
N TYR A 25 0.49 -21.47 -6.14
CA TYR A 25 -0.94 -21.52 -5.86
C TYR A 25 -1.50 -22.91 -6.16
N ALA A 26 -2.21 -23.50 -5.20
CA ALA A 26 -2.81 -24.82 -5.37
C ALA A 26 -3.98 -24.85 -6.37
N LYS A 27 -4.66 -23.70 -6.58
CA LYS A 27 -5.84 -23.56 -7.47
C LYS A 27 -5.92 -22.15 -8.05
N ALA A 28 -6.59 -22.00 -9.19
CA ALA A 28 -6.89 -20.71 -9.81
C ALA A 28 -7.58 -19.73 -8.85
N SER A 29 -8.52 -20.22 -8.02
CA SER A 29 -9.22 -19.38 -7.04
C SER A 29 -8.32 -18.85 -5.92
N ALA A 30 -7.24 -19.56 -5.57
CA ALA A 30 -6.24 -19.05 -4.62
C ALA A 30 -5.46 -17.89 -5.24
N TYR A 31 -5.13 -18.00 -6.52
CA TYR A 31 -4.47 -16.93 -7.24
C TYR A 31 -5.35 -15.68 -7.38
N VAL A 32 -6.61 -15.85 -7.80
CA VAL A 32 -7.56 -14.72 -7.93
C VAL A 32 -7.80 -14.04 -6.60
N ARG A 33 -7.93 -14.79 -5.49
CA ARG A 33 -8.07 -14.19 -4.15
C ARG A 33 -6.85 -13.36 -3.76
N ASP A 34 -5.65 -13.83 -4.11
CA ASP A 34 -4.42 -13.11 -3.85
C ASP A 34 -4.33 -11.82 -4.66
N LEU A 35 -4.76 -11.85 -5.93
CA LEU A 35 -4.87 -10.64 -6.75
C LEU A 35 -5.81 -9.61 -6.14
N ILE A 36 -7.00 -10.04 -5.69
CA ILE A 36 -7.98 -9.15 -5.04
C ILE A 36 -7.37 -8.51 -3.78
N ARG A 37 -6.68 -9.31 -2.96
CA ARG A 37 -6.03 -8.78 -1.74
C ARG A 37 -4.95 -7.74 -2.06
N ARG A 38 -4.12 -7.99 -3.09
CA ARG A 38 -3.10 -7.03 -3.53
C ARG A 38 -3.71 -5.75 -4.09
N ASP A 39 -4.84 -5.86 -4.79
CA ASP A 39 -5.58 -4.70 -5.28
C ASP A 39 -6.12 -3.86 -4.12
N GLN A 40 -6.75 -4.50 -3.13
CA GLN A 40 -7.20 -3.84 -1.90
C GLN A 40 -6.05 -3.14 -1.18
N GLU A 41 -4.95 -3.85 -0.91
CA GLU A 41 -3.77 -3.29 -0.24
C GLU A 41 -3.16 -2.09 -1.01
N ARG A 42 -3.17 -2.16 -2.35
CA ARG A 42 -2.70 -1.05 -3.19
C ARG A 42 -3.62 0.16 -3.07
N ASN A 43 -4.93 -0.06 -3.14
CA ASN A 43 -5.92 1.01 -3.07
C ASN A 43 -5.91 1.67 -1.68
N ASP A 44 -5.77 0.89 -0.61
CA ASP A 44 -5.65 1.41 0.75
C ASP A 44 -4.40 2.29 0.91
N LYS A 45 -3.25 1.86 0.38
CA LYS A 45 -2.01 2.67 0.40
C LYS A 45 -2.17 3.98 -0.35
N ILE A 46 -2.84 3.96 -1.50
CA ILE A 46 -3.12 5.17 -2.28
C ILE A 46 -4.03 6.10 -1.48
N ALA A 47 -5.11 5.59 -0.90
CA ALA A 47 -6.05 6.38 -0.12
C ALA A 47 -5.39 7.01 1.12
N ILE A 48 -4.52 6.27 1.82
CA ILE A 48 -3.74 6.80 2.95
C ILE A 48 -2.80 7.91 2.50
N MET A 49 -2.08 7.71 1.39
CA MET A 49 -1.17 8.72 0.87
C MET A 49 -1.92 9.99 0.45
N GLN A 50 -3.05 9.85 -0.25
CA GLN A 50 -3.90 10.97 -0.64
C GLN A 50 -4.37 11.75 0.58
N ARG A 51 -4.80 11.07 1.65
CA ARG A 51 -5.16 11.72 2.90
C ARG A 51 -4.00 12.52 3.50
N PHE A 52 -2.79 11.99 3.55
CA PHE A 52 -1.64 12.73 4.08
C PHE A 52 -1.29 13.95 3.23
N VAL A 53 -1.43 13.86 1.91
CA VAL A 53 -1.27 15.00 1.00
C VAL A 53 -2.33 16.06 1.30
N ASP A 54 -3.60 15.66 1.40
CA ASP A 54 -4.70 16.58 1.70
C ASP A 54 -4.52 17.28 3.06
N ASP A 55 -4.12 16.53 4.09
CA ASP A 55 -3.86 17.06 5.42
C ASP A 55 -2.69 18.05 5.38
N GLY A 56 -1.63 17.76 4.62
CA GLY A 56 -0.50 18.66 4.39
C GLY A 56 -0.90 19.95 3.66
N LEU A 57 -1.67 19.85 2.58
CA LEU A 57 -2.16 21.01 1.83
C LEU A 57 -3.07 21.90 2.70
N LYS A 58 -3.93 21.30 3.53
CA LYS A 58 -4.78 22.04 4.46
C LYS A 58 -4.01 22.67 5.62
N SER A 59 -2.84 22.15 5.97
CA SER A 59 -2.00 22.70 7.04
C SER A 59 -1.37 24.05 6.70
N GLY A 60 -1.42 24.45 5.42
CA GLY A 60 -0.86 25.69 4.93
C GLY A 60 0.66 25.63 4.74
N ASP A 61 1.24 26.76 4.34
CA ASP A 61 2.66 26.82 4.04
C ASP A 61 3.53 26.80 5.30
N GLY A 62 4.59 26.00 5.26
CA GLY A 62 5.63 26.02 6.29
C GLY A 62 6.48 27.29 6.18
N ASN A 63 6.70 27.96 7.31
CA ASN A 63 7.51 29.18 7.37
C ASN A 63 8.95 28.96 7.87
N ARG A 64 9.33 27.71 8.17
CA ARG A 64 10.63 27.37 8.75
C ARG A 64 11.60 26.92 7.66
N SER A 65 12.82 27.43 7.74
CA SER A 65 13.93 26.94 6.93
C SER A 65 14.33 25.52 7.32
N LYS A 66 15.08 24.86 6.43
CA LYS A 66 15.67 23.55 6.69
C LYS A 66 16.45 23.54 8.01
N ASP A 67 17.34 24.52 8.21
CA ASP A 67 18.23 24.55 9.38
C ASP A 67 17.46 24.72 10.70
N GLU A 68 16.38 25.50 10.70
CA GLU A 68 15.49 25.63 11.86
C GLU A 68 14.75 24.32 12.17
N LEU A 69 14.33 23.56 11.15
CA LEU A 69 13.69 22.26 11.34
C LEU A 69 14.66 21.24 11.93
N PHE A 70 15.88 21.14 11.41
CA PHE A 70 16.91 20.22 11.93
C PHE A 70 17.32 20.61 13.35
N SER A 71 17.54 21.89 13.61
CA SER A 71 17.91 22.37 14.96
C SER A 71 16.80 22.09 15.98
N ALA A 72 15.54 22.31 15.60
CA ALA A 72 14.39 22.00 16.45
C ALA A 72 14.26 20.51 16.74
N ASP A 73 14.60 19.64 15.79
CA ASP A 73 14.54 18.20 15.96
C ASP A 73 15.62 17.68 16.91
N VAL A 74 16.87 18.10 16.73
CA VAL A 74 17.99 17.81 17.63
C VAL A 74 17.66 18.26 19.07
N ALA A 75 17.09 19.45 19.23
CA ALA A 75 16.69 19.97 20.55
C ALA A 75 15.50 19.21 21.17
N ARG A 76 14.65 18.55 20.38
CA ARG A 76 13.59 17.67 20.90
C ARG A 76 14.17 16.35 21.38
N GLU A 77 15.08 15.75 20.62
CA GLU A 77 15.69 14.47 21.01
C GLU A 77 16.55 14.61 22.27
N MET A 78 17.33 15.68 22.39
CA MET A 78 18.10 15.99 23.62
C MET A 78 17.24 16.18 24.87
N ARG A 79 15.95 16.54 24.71
CA ARG A 79 14.99 16.64 25.83
C ARG A 79 14.32 15.30 26.14
N ARG A 80 14.31 14.36 25.19
CA ARG A 80 13.67 13.05 25.34
C ARG A 80 14.57 12.02 26.02
N ASP A 81 15.89 12.17 25.89
CA ASP A 81 16.90 11.39 26.61
C ASP A 81 17.51 12.21 27.77
N PRO A 82 16.84 12.32 28.94
CA PRO A 82 17.55 12.72 30.13
C PRO A 82 18.40 11.52 30.56
N LYS A 83 19.72 11.69 30.46
CA LYS A 83 20.67 10.82 31.16
C LYS A 83 20.42 10.85 32.66
#